data_AF-A0A2E9WJA5-F1
#
_entry.id   AF-A0A2E9WJA5-F1
#
_cell.length_a   1.000
_cell.length_b   1.000
_cell.length_c   1.000
_cell.angle_alpha   90.00
_cell.angle_beta   90.00
_cell.angle_gamma   90.00
#
_symmetry.space_group_name_H-M   'P 1'
#
loop_
_entity.id
_entity.type
_entity.pdbx_description
1 polymer ?
#
loop_
_entity_poly.entity_id
_entity_poly.type
_entity_poly.pdbx_seq_one_letter_code
_entity_poly.pdbx_strand_id
1 'polypeptide(L)'
;MKNLIILLFIFLISCDDVDITQNTSRGLVINEFLASNDECCPDESNDFDDWVELYNDTPDPIDIGGMYFTDTPNDDNPYQIPNTDPSKTTIPSKGYLLIWCDDDQEQGPTHVSKKLKKGGESLILISSDKLSIVDSLTFSEQTTDVSMGRDPNNYEEWVFFNNPTPGAKNN
;
A
#
# COMPACT_ATOMS: atom_id res chain seq x y z
N MET A 1 16.54 -34.46 -67.94
CA MET A 1 15.71 -34.94 -66.82
C MET A 1 16.55 -35.04 -65.55
N LYS A 2 16.55 -33.99 -64.72
CA LYS A 2 16.86 -34.04 -63.29
C LYS A 2 16.02 -32.93 -62.65
N ASN A 3 14.96 -33.32 -61.96
CA ASN A 3 14.02 -32.40 -61.32
C ASN A 3 14.66 -31.86 -60.04
N LEU A 4 14.89 -30.55 -59.99
CA LEU A 4 15.34 -29.86 -58.79
C LEU A 4 14.11 -29.52 -57.94
N ILE A 5 13.81 -30.35 -56.94
CA ILE A 5 12.78 -30.06 -55.94
C ILE A 5 13.42 -29.17 -54.87
N ILE A 6 13.06 -27.89 -54.86
CA ILE A 6 13.39 -26.97 -53.77
C ILE A 6 12.34 -27.21 -52.69
N LEU A 7 12.70 -27.90 -51.60
CA LEU A 7 11.87 -27.95 -50.39
C LEU A 7 11.92 -26.57 -49.73
N LEU A 8 10.85 -25.80 -49.91
CA LEU A 8 10.62 -24.60 -49.13
C LEU A 8 10.07 -25.02 -47.75
N PHE A 9 10.93 -25.05 -46.74
CA PHE A 9 10.50 -25.20 -45.35
C PHE A 9 9.81 -23.90 -44.94
N ILE A 10 8.47 -23.88 -45.00
CA ILE A 10 7.67 -22.83 -44.39
C ILE A 10 7.72 -23.09 -42.88
N PHE A 11 8.54 -22.31 -42.17
CA PHE A 11 8.49 -22.25 -40.72
C PHE A 11 7.20 -21.52 -40.35
N LEU A 12 6.15 -22.29 -40.04
CA LEU A 12 4.97 -21.74 -39.38
C LEU A 12 5.41 -21.33 -37.97
N ILE A 13 5.79 -20.06 -37.82
CA ILE A 13 5.83 -19.45 -36.49
C ILE A 13 4.36 -19.39 -36.06
N SER A 14 3.95 -20.36 -35.23
CA SER A 14 2.81 -20.18 -34.36
C SER A 14 3.13 -18.93 -33.56
N CYS A 15 2.49 -17.81 -33.88
CA CYS A 15 2.42 -16.70 -32.95
C CYS A 15 1.47 -17.20 -31.88
N ASP A 16 2.04 -17.86 -30.86
CA ASP A 16 1.31 -18.01 -29.62
C ASP A 16 1.11 -16.56 -29.15
N ASP A 17 -0.13 -16.08 -29.24
CA ASP A 17 -0.53 -14.87 -28.54
C ASP A 17 -0.20 -15.14 -27.07
N VAL A 18 0.94 -14.62 -26.62
CA VAL A 18 1.25 -14.60 -25.20
C VAL A 18 0.16 -13.72 -24.61
N ASP A 19 -0.80 -14.35 -23.96
CA ASP A 19 -1.79 -13.64 -23.15
C ASP A 19 -1.04 -13.07 -21.96
N ILE A 20 -0.49 -11.87 -22.16
CA ILE A 20 0.16 -11.09 -21.12
C ILE A 20 -0.94 -10.41 -20.31
N THR A 21 -1.72 -11.19 -19.58
CA THR A 21 -2.16 -10.74 -18.26
C THR A 21 -0.93 -10.90 -17.36
N GLN A 22 0.09 -10.05 -17.51
CA GLN A 22 1.07 -9.88 -16.46
C GLN A 22 0.27 -9.39 -15.26
N ASN A 23 -0.03 -10.29 -14.33
CA ASN A 23 -0.45 -9.94 -12.99
C ASN A 23 0.80 -9.44 -12.26
N THR A 24 1.40 -8.35 -12.76
CA THR A 24 2.54 -7.70 -12.13
C THR A 24 2.06 -7.19 -10.80
N SER A 25 2.65 -7.71 -9.73
CA SER A 25 2.47 -7.22 -8.36
C SER A 25 2.52 -5.70 -8.34
N ARG A 26 1.59 -5.05 -7.64
CA ARG A 26 1.60 -3.59 -7.42
C ARG A 26 2.75 -3.13 -6.53
N GLY A 27 3.40 -4.05 -5.82
CA GLY A 27 4.47 -3.73 -4.87
C GLY A 27 3.89 -3.49 -3.48
N LEU A 28 4.52 -2.59 -2.73
CA LEU A 28 4.00 -2.06 -1.48
C LEU A 28 3.06 -0.89 -1.79
N VAL A 29 1.82 -0.95 -1.32
CA VAL A 29 0.81 0.08 -1.59
C VAL A 29 0.10 0.52 -0.32
N ILE A 30 -0.45 1.73 -0.33
CA ILE A 30 -1.46 2.17 0.63
C ILE A 30 -2.78 1.49 0.24
N ASN A 31 -3.42 0.80 1.17
CA ASN A 31 -4.59 -0.06 0.91
C ASN A 31 -5.90 0.55 1.42
N GLU A 32 -5.89 1.04 2.65
CA GLU A 32 -7.06 1.57 3.37
C GLU A 32 -6.56 2.56 4.43
N PHE A 33 -7.38 3.54 4.80
CA PHE A 33 -7.08 4.42 5.93
C PHE A 33 -8.36 4.90 6.60
N LEU A 34 -8.23 5.32 7.87
CA LEU A 34 -9.27 5.98 8.64
C LEU A 34 -8.68 7.23 9.30
N ALA A 35 -9.24 8.40 8.99
CA ALA A 35 -8.75 9.70 9.44
C ALA A 35 -9.65 10.38 10.50
N SER A 36 -10.57 9.59 11.08
CA SER A 36 -11.39 9.96 12.23
C SER A 36 -12.02 8.67 12.79
N ASN A 37 -11.52 8.21 13.93
CA ASN A 37 -11.88 6.94 14.55
C ASN A 37 -12.48 7.18 15.95
N ASP A 38 -13.75 6.80 16.16
CA ASP A 38 -14.43 6.85 17.46
C ASP A 38 -14.88 5.44 17.92
N GLU A 39 -15.12 4.50 16.99
CA GLU A 39 -15.69 3.17 17.28
C GLU A 39 -14.88 1.98 16.77
N CYS A 40 -14.20 2.10 15.62
CA CYS A 40 -13.35 1.02 15.11
C CYS A 40 -12.12 1.56 14.39
N CYS A 41 -10.93 1.05 14.65
CA CYS A 41 -10.58 -0.11 15.48
C CYS A 41 -9.42 0.32 16.39
N PRO A 42 -9.40 -0.12 17.66
CA PRO A 42 -8.43 0.43 18.59
C PRO A 42 -7.04 -0.15 18.35
N ASP A 43 -6.04 0.61 18.74
CA ASP A 43 -4.64 0.20 18.77
C ASP A 43 -4.34 -0.80 19.91
N GLU A 44 -3.07 -1.15 20.08
CA GLU A 44 -2.59 -2.02 21.14
C GLU A 44 -2.79 -1.46 22.56
N SER A 45 -2.97 -0.14 22.70
CA SER A 45 -3.25 0.58 23.94
C SER A 45 -4.75 0.77 24.22
N ASN A 46 -5.61 0.29 23.31
CA ASN A 46 -7.06 0.42 23.34
C ASN A 46 -7.54 1.87 23.06
N ASP A 47 -6.76 2.64 22.31
CA ASP A 47 -7.09 3.98 21.83
C ASP A 47 -7.59 3.94 20.38
N PHE A 48 -8.55 4.80 20.06
CA PHE A 48 -9.18 4.87 18.73
C PHE A 48 -8.44 5.89 17.86
N ASP A 49 -7.24 5.53 17.42
CA ASP A 49 -6.40 6.41 16.62
C ASP A 49 -6.66 6.30 15.11
N ASP A 50 -6.24 7.33 14.39
CA ASP A 50 -6.19 7.32 12.94
C ASP A 50 -5.15 6.31 12.47
N TRP A 51 -5.37 5.69 11.32
CA TRP A 51 -4.44 4.71 10.79
C TRP A 51 -4.40 4.69 9.27
N VAL A 52 -3.26 4.24 8.76
CA VAL A 52 -3.02 3.94 7.36
C VAL A 52 -2.57 2.50 7.25
N GLU A 53 -3.27 1.72 6.44
CA GLU A 53 -2.91 0.34 6.16
C GLU A 53 -2.05 0.25 4.89
N LEU A 54 -0.93 -0.45 5.01
CA LEU A 54 -0.11 -0.85 3.90
C LEU A 54 -0.38 -2.31 3.53
N TYR A 55 -0.39 -2.59 2.23
CA TYR A 55 -0.51 -3.94 1.69
C TYR A 55 0.69 -4.30 0.83
N ASN A 56 1.24 -5.49 1.05
CA ASN A 56 2.34 -6.04 0.26
C ASN A 56 1.80 -6.97 -0.83
N ASP A 57 1.69 -6.48 -2.06
CA ASP A 57 1.24 -7.26 -3.20
C ASP A 57 2.33 -8.14 -3.84
N THR A 58 3.54 -8.20 -3.26
CA THR A 58 4.66 -9.00 -3.78
C THR A 58 4.64 -10.43 -3.23
N PRO A 59 5.35 -11.39 -3.88
CA PRO A 59 5.50 -12.76 -3.37
C PRO A 59 6.47 -12.89 -2.19
N ASP A 60 7.20 -11.83 -1.83
CA ASP A 60 8.23 -11.82 -0.80
C ASP A 60 7.84 -10.87 0.34
N PRO A 61 8.30 -11.08 1.59
CA PRO A 61 8.08 -10.12 2.65
C PRO A 61 8.80 -8.78 2.38
N ILE A 62 8.21 -7.67 2.82
CA ILE A 62 8.79 -6.33 2.72
C ILE A 62 8.90 -5.73 4.12
N ASP A 63 10.11 -5.34 4.52
CA ASP A 63 10.34 -4.54 5.73
C ASP A 63 10.24 -3.05 5.38
N ILE A 64 9.32 -2.35 6.03
CA ILE A 64 9.12 -0.90 5.85
C ILE A 64 9.99 -0.07 6.79
N GLY A 65 10.72 -0.71 7.72
CA GLY A 65 11.66 -0.04 8.60
C GLY A 65 12.66 0.82 7.82
N GLY A 66 12.76 2.09 8.18
CA GLY A 66 13.64 3.06 7.55
C GLY A 66 13.03 3.78 6.34
N MET A 67 11.86 3.38 5.85
CA MET A 67 11.04 4.18 4.93
C MET A 67 10.51 5.43 5.64
N TYR A 68 9.94 6.36 4.87
CA TYR A 68 9.39 7.60 5.41
C TYR A 68 7.91 7.73 5.12
N PHE A 69 7.18 8.29 6.07
CA PHE A 69 5.75 8.61 5.96
C PHE A 69 5.54 10.12 6.16
N THR A 70 4.66 10.71 5.36
CA THR A 70 4.19 12.08 5.57
C THR A 70 2.77 12.29 5.06
N ASP A 71 2.09 13.23 5.69
CA ASP A 71 0.77 13.75 5.33
C ASP A 71 0.84 15.01 4.44
N THR A 72 2.06 15.51 4.20
CA THR A 72 2.32 16.84 3.63
C THR A 72 3.09 16.72 2.31
N PRO A 73 2.57 17.25 1.19
CA PRO A 73 3.31 17.30 -0.06
C PRO A 73 4.57 18.15 0.04
N ASN A 74 5.70 17.65 -0.50
CA ASN A 74 7.01 18.30 -0.44
C ASN A 74 7.49 18.58 1.00
N ASP A 75 7.19 17.69 1.94
CA ASP A 75 7.71 17.75 3.31
C ASP A 75 9.24 17.57 3.29
N ASP A 76 9.97 18.59 3.76
CA ASP A 76 11.43 18.54 3.91
C ASP A 76 11.86 17.64 5.08
N ASN A 77 10.93 17.29 5.98
CA ASN A 77 11.16 16.49 7.17
C ASN A 77 10.08 15.42 7.39
N PRO A 78 9.91 14.45 6.45
CA PRO A 78 8.98 13.35 6.63
C PRO A 78 9.45 12.44 7.78
N TYR A 79 8.51 11.80 8.46
CA TYR A 79 8.81 10.94 9.59
C TYR A 79 9.46 9.63 9.12
N GLN A 80 10.57 9.22 9.72
CA GLN A 80 11.18 7.93 9.41
C GLN A 80 10.57 6.85 10.29
N ILE A 81 10.00 5.81 9.66
CA ILE A 81 9.57 4.61 10.37
C ILE A 81 10.82 3.96 10.98
N PRO A 82 10.89 3.75 12.31
CA PRO A 82 12.09 3.17 12.93
C PRO A 82 12.43 1.80 12.34
N ASN A 83 13.70 1.58 12.01
CA ASN A 83 14.22 0.29 11.52
C ASN A 83 14.81 -0.58 12.65
N THR A 84 14.33 -0.38 13.88
CA THR A 84 14.87 -0.98 15.10
C THR A 84 14.27 -2.33 15.41
N ASP A 85 13.08 -2.64 14.89
CA ASP A 85 12.37 -3.90 15.15
C ASP A 85 11.64 -4.44 13.89
N PRO A 86 12.37 -5.15 13.01
CA PRO A 86 11.80 -5.77 11.81
C PRO A 86 10.66 -6.74 12.09
N SER A 87 10.54 -7.28 13.31
CA SER A 87 9.43 -8.18 13.64
C SER A 87 8.07 -7.48 13.67
N LYS A 88 8.08 -6.14 13.83
CA LYS A 88 6.90 -5.27 13.80
C LYS A 88 6.72 -4.54 12.47
N THR A 89 7.80 -4.32 11.71
CA THR A 89 7.76 -3.55 10.45
C THR A 89 7.83 -4.41 9.18
N THR A 90 7.94 -5.73 9.31
CA THR A 90 7.91 -6.63 8.15
C THR A 90 6.48 -7.05 7.81
N ILE A 91 6.04 -6.69 6.60
CA ILE A 91 4.78 -7.11 6.01
C ILE A 91 5.01 -8.43 5.25
N PRO A 92 4.35 -9.55 5.65
CA PRO A 92 4.43 -10.80 4.90
C PRO A 92 3.97 -10.63 3.44
N SER A 93 4.32 -11.59 2.58
CA SER A 93 3.74 -11.65 1.24
C SER A 93 2.21 -11.69 1.33
N LYS A 94 1.54 -10.83 0.56
CA LYS A 94 0.08 -10.67 0.57
C LYS A 94 -0.48 -10.30 1.95
N GLY A 95 0.37 -9.76 2.82
CA GLY A 95 0.04 -9.31 4.16
C GLY A 95 -0.29 -7.82 4.22
N TYR A 96 -0.79 -7.43 5.39
CA TYR A 96 -1.20 -6.07 5.73
C TYR A 96 -0.44 -5.62 6.98
N LEU A 97 -0.22 -4.32 7.11
CA LEU A 97 0.33 -3.72 8.33
C LEU A 97 -0.28 -2.34 8.52
N LEU A 98 -0.72 -2.06 9.75
CA LEU A 98 -1.20 -0.75 10.14
C LEU A 98 -0.03 0.14 10.57
N ILE A 99 -0.13 1.40 10.16
CA ILE A 99 0.64 2.52 10.68
C ILE A 99 -0.35 3.41 11.43
N TRP A 100 -0.13 3.57 12.74
CA TRP A 100 -0.94 4.43 13.60
C TRP A 100 -0.46 5.88 13.48
N CYS A 101 -1.39 6.77 13.15
CA CYS A 101 -1.17 8.20 12.98
C CYS A 101 -1.70 8.94 14.21
N ASP A 102 -0.99 8.80 15.33
CA ASP A 102 -1.43 9.20 16.67
C ASP A 102 -0.48 10.21 17.37
N ASP A 103 0.69 10.45 16.80
CA ASP A 103 1.77 11.20 17.44
C ASP A 103 2.27 10.60 18.78
N ASP A 104 2.18 9.28 18.94
CA ASP A 104 2.61 8.55 20.15
C ASP A 104 3.62 7.42 19.85
N GLN A 105 4.85 7.83 19.52
CA GLN A 105 5.91 6.89 19.14
C GLN A 105 6.44 6.02 20.30
N GLU A 106 6.02 6.28 21.54
CA GLU A 106 6.40 5.44 22.69
C GLU A 106 5.77 4.04 22.62
N GLN A 107 4.67 3.89 21.86
CA GLN A 107 3.95 2.63 21.69
C GLN A 107 4.67 1.65 20.74
N GLY A 108 5.43 2.15 19.76
CA GLY A 108 6.23 1.29 18.90
C GLY A 108 6.58 1.86 17.53
N PRO A 109 7.28 1.06 16.70
CA PRO A 109 7.77 1.50 15.39
C PRO A 109 6.67 1.71 14.35
N THR A 110 5.43 1.27 14.63
CA THR A 110 4.26 1.47 13.76
C THR A 110 3.48 2.74 14.09
N HIS A 111 3.86 3.49 15.14
CA HIS A 111 3.24 4.75 15.53
C HIS A 111 4.09 5.91 15.02
N VAL A 112 3.51 6.78 14.19
CA VAL A 112 4.23 7.87 13.50
C VAL A 112 3.92 9.23 14.11
N SER A 113 4.83 10.19 13.94
CA SER A 113 4.62 11.57 14.42
C SER A 113 3.73 12.40 13.49
N LYS A 114 2.55 11.86 13.18
CA LYS A 114 1.54 12.44 12.29
C LYS A 114 0.15 12.12 12.86
N LYS A 115 -0.81 13.02 12.68
CA LYS A 115 -2.23 12.79 12.95
C LYS A 115 -3.01 13.17 11.70
N LEU A 116 -3.97 12.35 11.30
CA LEU A 116 -4.69 12.62 10.08
C LEU A 116 -5.75 13.71 10.29
N LYS A 117 -6.05 14.46 9.23
CA LYS A 117 -7.12 15.45 9.23
C LYS A 117 -8.33 14.90 8.52
N LYS A 118 -9.43 14.76 9.27
CA LYS A 118 -10.77 14.51 8.72
C LYS A 118 -11.15 15.42 7.54
N GLY A 119 -10.64 16.66 7.50
CA GLY A 119 -10.91 17.62 6.42
C GLY A 119 -10.24 17.32 5.07
N GLY A 120 -9.34 16.33 5.00
CA GLY A 120 -8.60 15.96 3.80
C GLY A 120 -7.17 16.49 3.77
N GLU A 121 -6.27 15.68 3.24
CA GLU A 121 -4.83 15.94 3.06
C GLU A 121 -4.20 14.87 2.16
N SER A 122 -2.89 14.65 2.24
CA SER A 122 -2.19 13.59 1.50
C SER A 122 -1.75 12.46 2.43
N LEU A 123 -1.51 11.29 1.87
CA LEU A 123 -0.78 10.17 2.48
C LEU A 123 0.36 9.84 1.52
N ILE A 124 1.60 9.85 1.98
CA ILE A 124 2.77 9.68 1.12
C ILE A 124 3.74 8.73 1.80
N LEU A 125 3.98 7.58 1.17
CA LEU A 125 5.03 6.64 1.55
C LEU A 125 6.24 6.85 0.64
N ILE A 126 7.40 7.05 1.23
CA ILE A 126 8.65 7.40 0.55
C ILE A 126 9.68 6.31 0.84
N SER A 127 10.47 5.95 -0.17
CA SER A 127 11.54 4.95 -0.06
C SER A 127 12.58 5.34 1.01
N SER A 128 13.27 4.34 1.54
CA SER A 128 14.27 4.55 2.62
C SER A 128 15.49 5.39 2.21
N ASP A 129 15.76 5.52 0.91
CA ASP A 129 16.77 6.42 0.36
C ASP A 129 16.26 7.86 0.13
N LYS A 130 14.97 8.13 0.39
CA LYS A 130 14.26 9.40 0.11
C LYS A 130 14.22 9.82 -1.36
N LEU A 131 14.55 8.93 -2.30
CA LEU A 131 14.65 9.30 -3.72
C LEU A 131 13.34 9.09 -4.49
N SER A 132 12.43 8.27 -3.98
CA SER A 132 11.20 7.93 -4.68
C SER A 132 9.98 7.85 -3.76
N ILE A 133 8.83 8.21 -4.30
CA ILE A 133 7.54 7.92 -3.69
C ILE A 133 7.22 6.46 -4.02
N VAL A 134 6.94 5.67 -2.99
CA VAL A 134 6.51 4.27 -3.11
C VAL A 134 5.03 4.22 -3.51
N ASP A 135 4.17 4.93 -2.77
CA ASP A 135 2.77 5.12 -3.09
C ASP A 135 2.26 6.42 -2.44
N SER A 136 1.19 6.98 -2.97
CA SER A 136 0.58 8.18 -2.42
C SER A 136 -0.89 8.31 -2.77
N LEU A 137 -1.62 8.99 -1.89
CA LEU A 137 -3.01 9.38 -2.08
C LEU A 137 -3.21 10.83 -1.64
N THR A 138 -4.07 11.58 -2.33
CA THR A 138 -4.65 12.81 -1.77
C THR A 138 -6.14 12.60 -1.62
N PHE A 139 -6.66 12.82 -0.43
CA PHE A 139 -8.05 12.55 -0.07
C PHE A 139 -8.77 13.82 0.37
N SER A 140 -10.08 13.83 0.15
CA SER A 140 -10.97 14.93 0.57
C SER A 140 -11.52 14.69 1.98
N GLU A 141 -12.50 15.49 2.40
CA GLU A 141 -13.21 15.29 3.66
C GLU A 141 -13.67 13.83 3.87
N GLN A 142 -13.48 13.34 5.09
CA GLN A 142 -13.81 12.00 5.56
C GLN A 142 -14.98 12.04 6.55
N THR A 143 -15.64 10.90 6.74
CA THR A 143 -16.67 10.71 7.77
C THR A 143 -16.08 9.88 8.91
N THR A 144 -16.46 10.21 10.15
CA THR A 144 -16.01 9.45 11.32
C THR A 144 -16.48 8.00 11.21
N ASP A 145 -15.59 7.05 11.52
CA ASP A 145 -15.78 5.60 11.43
C ASP A 145 -16.08 5.07 10.00
N VAL A 146 -15.82 5.88 8.97
CA VAL A 146 -15.88 5.47 7.56
C VAL A 146 -14.49 5.56 6.98
N SER A 147 -13.88 4.41 6.70
CA SER A 147 -12.58 4.36 6.05
C SER A 147 -12.70 4.60 4.55
N MET A 148 -11.59 4.95 3.92
CA MET A 148 -11.47 4.98 2.47
C MET A 148 -10.34 4.04 2.06
N GLY A 149 -10.58 3.21 1.05
CA GLY A 149 -9.65 2.18 0.62
C GLY A 149 -9.77 1.86 -0.86
N ARG A 150 -8.82 1.07 -1.37
CA ARG A 150 -8.86 0.59 -2.76
C ARG A 150 -10.03 -0.37 -2.98
N ASP A 151 -10.76 -0.23 -4.08
CA ASP A 151 -11.84 -1.15 -4.44
C ASP A 151 -11.25 -2.55 -4.74
N PRO A 152 -11.72 -3.63 -4.07
CA PRO A 152 -11.25 -5.00 -4.31
C PRO A 152 -11.51 -5.53 -5.74
N ASN A 153 -12.38 -4.87 -6.51
CA ASN A 153 -12.69 -5.18 -7.90
C ASN A 153 -11.98 -4.27 -8.89
N ASN A 154 -11.54 -3.08 -8.46
CA ASN A 154 -10.76 -2.14 -9.26
C ASN A 154 -9.77 -1.38 -8.36
N TYR A 155 -8.56 -1.92 -8.21
CA TYR A 155 -7.57 -1.36 -7.29
C TYR A 155 -7.07 0.06 -7.62
N GLU A 156 -7.39 0.59 -8.79
CA GLU A 156 -7.12 1.98 -9.17
C GLU A 156 -8.17 2.97 -8.62
N GLU A 157 -9.32 2.47 -8.19
CA GLU A 157 -10.39 3.27 -7.59
C GLU A 157 -10.32 3.24 -6.06
N TRP A 158 -10.62 4.39 -5.46
CA TRP A 158 -10.78 4.55 -4.01
C TRP A 158 -12.26 4.74 -3.69
N VAL A 159 -12.75 3.96 -2.73
CA VAL A 159 -14.14 3.96 -2.30
C VAL A 159 -14.23 4.04 -0.78
N PHE A 160 -15.38 4.49 -0.28
CA PHE A 160 -15.66 4.53 1.15
C PHE A 160 -16.20 3.20 1.66
N PHE A 161 -15.72 2.74 2.81
CA PHE A 161 -16.18 1.55 3.50
C PHE A 161 -16.83 1.93 4.84
N ASN A 162 -18.11 1.59 5.00
CA ASN A 162 -18.82 1.79 6.28
C ASN A 162 -18.40 0.77 7.35
N ASN A 163 -17.65 -0.26 6.98
CA ASN A 163 -17.07 -1.23 7.89
C ASN A 163 -15.56 -1.31 7.55
N PRO A 164 -14.70 -0.61 8.30
CA PRO A 164 -13.26 -0.67 8.04
C PRO A 164 -12.71 -2.09 8.19
N THR A 165 -11.66 -2.42 7.43
CA THR A 165 -11.09 -3.78 7.39
C THR A 165 -9.61 -3.86 7.79
N PRO A 166 -9.18 -3.28 8.92
CA PRO A 166 -7.77 -3.30 9.30
C PRO A 166 -7.23 -4.72 9.48
N GLY A 167 -6.05 -4.96 8.94
CA GLY A 167 -5.35 -6.23 8.91
C GLY A 167 -5.91 -7.22 7.87
N ALA A 168 -6.84 -6.80 7.01
CA ALA A 168 -7.61 -7.71 6.16
C ALA A 168 -7.94 -7.12 4.78
N LYS A 169 -8.55 -7.94 3.93
CA LYS A 169 -8.98 -7.52 2.59
C LYS A 169 -10.25 -6.67 2.67
N ASN A 170 -10.21 -5.49 2.03
CA ASN A 170 -11.37 -4.62 1.77
C ASN A 170 -12.56 -5.39 1.16
N ASN A 171 -13.76 -5.18 1.69
CA ASN A 171 -15.00 -5.86 1.25
C ASN A 171 -16.28 -5.04 1.43
#